data_AF-A0A9Q3L4C3-F1
#
_entry.id   AF-A0A9Q3L4C3-F1
#
_cell.length_a   1.000
_cell.length_b   1.000
_cell.length_c   1.000
_cell.angle_alpha   90.00
_cell.angle_beta   90.00
_cell.angle_gamma   90.00
#
_symmetry.space_group_name_H-M   'P 1'
#
loop_
_entity.id
_entity.type
_entity.pdbx_description
1 polymer ?
#
loop_
_entity_poly.entity_id
_entity_poly.type
_entity_poly.pdbx_seq_one_letter_code
_entity_poly.pdbx_strand_id
1 'polypeptide(L)'
;MDGCYRDPNEVRKAEAELDGLRMKKGGRVALYIADFKSLVSRIGYWGERALIHHFRKGLASHPSNLDSLQDLMEVSLELDTRYHERQKEKNHHQEKRPEASKSNSSHHQNSSSSSHKKKRFHSQKQDKPHSSLLNKDFKLKGSEKERIIKEGLCTYCGGKHSIESCVKRPQNKLTQPSGSFPSQGKA
;
A
#
# COMPACT_ATOMS: atom_id res chain seq x y z
N MET A 1 50.19 -2.68 -22.53
CA MET A 1 49.77 -4.06 -22.22
C MET A 1 49.24 -4.04 -20.79
N ASP A 2 47.99 -3.63 -20.60
CA ASP A 2 47.39 -3.51 -19.26
C ASP A 2 46.70 -4.82 -18.88
N GLY A 3 47.54 -5.81 -18.59
CA GLY A 3 47.13 -7.11 -18.07
C GLY A 3 47.19 -7.13 -16.54
N CYS A 4 46.42 -6.29 -15.85
CA CYS A 4 46.15 -6.52 -14.43
C CYS A 4 45.16 -7.69 -14.33
N TYR A 5 45.71 -8.91 -14.39
CA TYR A 5 44.96 -10.15 -14.21
C TYR A 5 44.35 -10.13 -12.81
N ARG A 6 43.09 -9.71 -12.71
CA ARG A 6 42.29 -9.78 -11.49
C ARG A 6 42.42 -11.21 -10.96
N ASP A 7 42.82 -11.39 -9.70
CA ASP A 7 43.02 -12.72 -9.14
C ASP A 7 41.72 -13.54 -9.34
N PRO A 8 41.77 -14.65 -10.10
CA PRO A 8 40.59 -15.48 -10.35
C PRO A 8 39.89 -15.97 -9.07
N ASN A 9 40.64 -16.08 -7.96
CA ASN A 9 40.08 -16.45 -6.67
C ASN A 9 39.26 -15.31 -6.06
N GLU A 10 39.67 -14.05 -6.22
CA GLU A 10 38.91 -12.89 -5.76
C GLU A 10 37.60 -12.73 -6.51
N VAL A 11 37.62 -12.99 -7.82
CA VAL A 11 36.42 -12.97 -8.66
C VAL A 11 35.44 -14.06 -8.20
N ARG A 12 35.90 -15.31 -8.07
CA ARG A 12 35.07 -16.42 -7.61
C ARG A 12 34.49 -16.16 -6.21
N LYS A 13 35.27 -15.55 -5.32
CA LYS A 13 34.80 -15.13 -4.00
C LYS A 13 33.72 -14.06 -4.08
N ALA A 14 33.92 -13.04 -4.93
CA ALA A 14 32.95 -11.97 -5.13
C ALA A 14 31.63 -12.49 -5.70
N GLU A 15 31.68 -13.45 -6.63
CA GLU A 15 30.49 -14.11 -7.17
C GLU A 15 29.72 -14.86 -6.07
N ALA A 16 30.43 -15.63 -5.22
CA ALA A 16 29.83 -16.33 -4.09
C ALA A 16 29.21 -15.36 -3.07
N GLU A 17 29.88 -14.25 -2.77
CA GLU A 17 29.36 -13.20 -1.90
C GLU A 17 28.12 -12.52 -2.51
N LEU A 18 28.12 -12.27 -3.82
CA LEU A 18 26.98 -11.69 -4.54
C LEU A 18 25.77 -12.63 -4.54
N ASP A 19 26.00 -13.94 -4.65
CA ASP A 19 24.95 -14.95 -4.62
C ASP A 19 24.28 -15.10 -3.24
N GLY A 20 25.06 -14.89 -2.19
CA GLY A 20 24.61 -14.84 -0.80
C GLY A 20 24.08 -13.48 -0.36
N LEU A 21 24.26 -12.42 -1.16
CA LEU A 21 23.91 -11.06 -0.77
C LEU A 21 22.38 -10.91 -0.67
N ARG A 22 21.90 -10.69 0.55
CA ARG A 22 20.49 -10.43 0.83
C ARG A 22 20.32 -9.24 1.75
N MET A 23 19.26 -8.48 1.51
CA MET A 23 18.90 -7.37 2.39
C MET A 23 18.50 -7.92 3.77
N LYS A 24 19.12 -7.39 4.83
CA LYS A 24 18.79 -7.76 6.22
C LYS A 24 17.35 -7.34 6.57
N LYS A 25 16.69 -8.08 7.45
CA LYS A 25 15.34 -7.75 7.95
C LYS A 25 15.38 -6.41 8.69
N GLY A 26 14.67 -5.41 8.16
CA GLY A 26 14.67 -4.04 8.70
C GLY A 26 15.94 -3.23 8.38
N GLY A 27 16.82 -3.76 7.53
CA GLY A 27 17.94 -3.02 6.96
C GLY A 27 17.49 -2.07 5.86
N ARG A 28 18.36 -1.11 5.51
CA ARG A 28 18.11 -0.08 4.49
C ARG A 28 18.56 -0.57 3.12
N VAL A 29 17.77 -0.30 2.08
CA VAL A 29 18.10 -0.66 0.69
C VAL A 29 19.39 0.03 0.23
N ALA A 30 19.64 1.26 0.68
CA ALA A 30 20.85 2.01 0.31
C ALA A 30 22.16 1.27 0.66
N LEU A 31 22.22 0.59 1.81
CA LEU A 31 23.39 -0.19 2.22
C LEU A 31 23.57 -1.42 1.33
N TYR A 32 22.46 -2.11 1.05
CA TYR A 32 22.46 -3.26 0.14
C TYR A 32 22.91 -2.88 -1.27
N ILE A 33 22.46 -1.73 -1.81
CA ILE A 33 22.91 -1.22 -3.12
C ILE A 33 24.41 -0.94 -3.12
N ALA A 34 24.96 -0.37 -2.05
CA ALA A 34 26.39 -0.10 -1.94
C ALA A 34 27.22 -1.40 -1.96
N ASP A 35 26.83 -2.39 -1.16
CA ASP A 35 27.46 -3.71 -1.13
C ASP A 35 27.37 -4.40 -2.50
N PHE A 36 26.19 -4.35 -3.13
CA PHE A 36 25.96 -4.89 -4.47
C PHE A 36 26.87 -4.23 -5.51
N LYS A 37 26.92 -2.90 -5.59
CA LYS A 37 27.77 -2.18 -6.55
C LYS A 37 29.26 -2.46 -6.33
N SER A 38 29.69 -2.63 -5.08
CA SER A 38 31.06 -3.01 -4.74
C SER A 38 31.42 -4.38 -5.32
N LEU A 39 30.54 -5.38 -5.14
CA LEU A 39 30.73 -6.73 -5.68
C LEU A 39 30.67 -6.76 -7.21
N VAL A 40 29.74 -6.03 -7.82
CA VAL A 40 29.64 -5.93 -9.29
C VAL A 40 30.91 -5.32 -9.89
N SER A 41 31.44 -4.27 -9.26
CA SER A 41 32.71 -3.66 -9.68
C SER A 41 33.88 -4.63 -9.54
N ARG A 42 33.82 -5.54 -8.55
CA ARG A 42 34.81 -6.60 -8.32
C ARG A 42 34.73 -7.73 -9.37
N ILE A 43 33.59 -7.95 -10.00
CA ILE A 43 33.42 -9.02 -10.98
C ILE A 43 33.66 -8.52 -12.41
N GLY A 44 33.12 -7.36 -12.79
CA GLY A 44 33.45 -6.66 -14.04
C GLY A 44 32.89 -7.24 -15.35
N TYR A 45 32.55 -8.54 -15.44
CA TYR A 45 32.09 -9.18 -16.70
C TYR A 45 30.64 -9.68 -16.71
N TRP A 46 29.82 -9.27 -15.74
CA TRP A 46 28.43 -9.75 -15.66
C TRP A 46 27.47 -8.93 -16.54
N GLY A 47 26.56 -9.65 -17.22
CA GLY A 47 25.49 -9.02 -18.00
C GLY A 47 24.40 -8.41 -17.11
N GLU A 48 23.80 -7.31 -17.57
CA GLU A 48 22.77 -6.57 -16.82
C GLU A 48 21.59 -7.45 -16.40
N ARG A 49 21.14 -8.37 -17.27
CA ARG A 49 20.05 -9.32 -16.94
C ARG A 49 20.39 -10.24 -15.77
N ALA A 50 21.64 -10.68 -15.68
CA ALA A 50 22.11 -11.47 -14.53
C ALA A 50 22.11 -10.60 -13.27
N LEU A 51 22.65 -9.39 -13.35
CA LEU A 51 22.65 -8.44 -12.23
C LEU A 51 21.24 -8.14 -11.72
N ILE A 52 20.27 -7.92 -12.61
CA ILE A 52 18.86 -7.73 -12.26
C ILE A 52 18.30 -8.94 -11.52
N HIS A 53 18.57 -10.16 -12.01
CA HIS A 53 18.12 -11.38 -11.36
C HIS A 53 18.68 -11.51 -9.93
N HIS A 54 19.98 -11.30 -9.75
CA HIS A 54 20.62 -11.35 -8.43
C HIS A 54 20.13 -10.24 -7.50
N PHE A 55 19.90 -9.04 -8.03
CA PHE A 55 19.33 -7.93 -7.27
C PHE A 55 17.90 -8.25 -6.77
N ARG A 56 17.02 -8.75 -7.66
CA ARG A 56 15.66 -9.18 -7.29
C ARG A 56 15.65 -10.30 -6.26
N LYS A 57 16.56 -11.27 -6.39
CA LYS A 57 16.75 -12.38 -5.44
C LYS A 57 17.12 -11.87 -4.04
N GLY A 58 17.93 -10.82 -3.94
CA GLY A 58 18.40 -10.26 -2.66
C GLY A 58 17.41 -9.34 -1.95
N LEU A 59 16.40 -8.80 -2.64
CA LEU A 59 15.40 -7.91 -2.07
C LEU A 59 14.23 -8.66 -1.41
N ALA A 60 13.75 -8.12 -0.28
CA ALA A 60 12.60 -8.67 0.44
C ALA A 60 11.25 -8.38 -0.25
N SER A 61 11.17 -7.31 -1.04
CA SER A 61 10.00 -6.91 -1.83
C SER A 61 10.50 -6.12 -3.02
N HIS A 62 10.12 -6.50 -4.23
CA HIS A 62 10.59 -5.86 -5.45
C HIS A 62 9.44 -5.55 -6.41
N PRO A 63 9.51 -4.41 -7.13
CA PRO A 63 8.61 -4.15 -8.25
C PRO A 63 8.87 -5.16 -9.37
N SER A 64 7.82 -5.80 -9.88
CA SER A 64 7.93 -6.95 -10.77
C SER A 64 8.32 -6.62 -12.22
N ASN A 65 8.31 -5.34 -12.63
CA ASN A 65 8.20 -4.97 -14.05
C ASN A 65 9.33 -4.04 -14.58
N LEU A 66 10.50 -3.98 -13.92
CA LEU A 66 11.59 -3.09 -14.33
C LEU A 66 12.72 -3.87 -15.00
N ASP A 67 12.99 -3.55 -16.26
CA ASP A 67 13.99 -4.24 -17.09
C ASP A 67 15.37 -3.55 -17.09
N SER A 68 15.49 -2.36 -16.52
CA SER A 68 16.78 -1.70 -16.27
C SER A 68 17.23 -1.91 -14.82
N LEU A 69 18.51 -2.21 -14.62
CA LEU A 69 19.10 -2.36 -13.30
C LEU A 69 19.05 -1.04 -12.51
N GLN A 70 19.23 0.09 -13.20
CA GLN A 70 19.26 1.40 -12.57
C GLN A 70 17.88 1.81 -12.05
N ASP A 71 16.84 1.66 -12.89
CA ASP A 71 15.45 1.91 -12.50
C ASP A 71 15.06 1.03 -11.31
N LEU A 72 15.50 -0.22 -11.31
CA LEU A 72 15.22 -1.15 -10.23
C LEU A 72 15.87 -0.71 -8.91
N MET A 73 17.10 -0.18 -8.95
CA MET A 73 17.77 0.38 -7.78
C MET A 73 17.06 1.63 -7.26
N GLU A 74 16.67 2.53 -8.15
CA GLU A 74 16.01 3.80 -7.80
C GLU A 74 14.64 3.56 -7.17
N VAL A 75 13.77 2.78 -7.81
CA VAL A 75 12.44 2.46 -7.28
C VAL A 75 12.53 1.71 -5.95
N SER A 76 13.52 0.82 -5.80
CA SER A 76 13.73 0.12 -4.53
C SER A 76 14.12 1.09 -3.41
N LEU A 77 14.95 2.09 -3.70
CA LEU A 77 15.35 3.12 -2.75
C LEU A 77 14.18 4.03 -2.35
N GLU A 78 13.33 4.40 -3.30
CA GLU A 78 12.11 5.18 -3.04
C GLU A 78 11.14 4.43 -2.12
N LEU A 79 10.89 3.15 -2.41
CA LEU A 79 10.02 2.31 -1.60
C LEU A 79 10.56 2.14 -0.17
N ASP A 80 11.87 1.97 -0.02
CA ASP A 80 12.53 1.88 1.29
C ASP A 80 12.39 3.17 2.08
N THR A 81 12.64 4.32 1.43
CA THR A 81 12.52 5.64 2.06
C THR A 81 11.11 5.86 2.57
N ARG A 82 10.10 5.66 1.71
CA ARG A 82 8.69 5.78 2.05
C ARG A 82 8.26 4.81 3.16
N TYR A 83 8.77 3.58 3.13
CA TYR A 83 8.49 2.59 4.16
C TYR A 83 8.99 3.07 5.52
N HIS A 84 10.24 3.53 5.60
CA HIS A 84 10.85 3.99 6.83
C HIS A 84 10.22 5.27 7.37
N GLU A 85 9.84 6.21 6.51
CA GLU A 85 9.07 7.40 6.91
C GLU A 85 7.76 7.01 7.57
N ARG A 86 6.99 6.11 6.94
CA ARG A 86 5.74 5.59 7.51
C ARG A 86 5.95 4.88 8.85
N GLN A 87 7.06 4.15 9.03
CA GLN A 87 7.36 3.52 10.31
C GLN A 87 7.65 4.56 11.40
N LYS A 88 8.39 5.63 11.08
CA LYS A 88 8.63 6.76 12.01
C LYS A 88 7.33 7.46 12.40
N GLU A 89 6.43 7.70 11.45
CA GLU A 89 5.11 8.29 11.72
C GLU A 89 4.29 7.44 12.70
N LYS A 90 4.26 6.11 12.51
CA LYS A 90 3.55 5.19 13.40
C LYS A 90 4.10 5.21 14.81
N ASN A 91 5.43 5.19 14.95
CA ASN A 91 6.08 5.25 16.27
C ASN A 91 5.75 6.56 17.00
N HIS A 92 5.77 7.70 16.29
CA HIS A 92 5.37 8.99 16.87
C HIS A 92 3.89 9.07 17.26
N HIS A 93 2.99 8.39 16.56
CA HIS A 93 1.58 8.34 16.96
C HIS A 93 1.33 7.40 18.15
N GLN A 94 2.16 6.37 18.34
CA GLN A 94 2.11 5.50 19.51
C GLN A 94 2.60 6.22 20.77
N GLU A 95 3.67 7.01 20.64
CA GLU A 95 4.26 7.77 21.76
C GLU A 95 3.38 8.94 22.22
N LYS A 96 2.51 9.45 21.34
CA LYS A 96 1.52 10.51 21.65
C LYS A 96 0.18 9.99 22.17
N ARG A 97 0.05 8.70 22.50
CA ARG A 97 -1.13 8.22 23.22
C ARG A 97 -0.95 8.62 24.69
N PRO A 98 -1.81 9.47 25.28
CA PRO A 98 -1.77 9.72 26.71
C PRO A 98 -1.98 8.37 27.40
N GLU A 99 -1.04 7.99 28.25
CA GLU A 99 -1.16 6.80 29.08
C GLU A 99 -2.41 6.97 29.97
N ALA A 100 -3.49 6.27 29.61
CA ALA A 100 -4.64 6.14 30.48
C ALA A 100 -4.30 5.11 31.56
N SER A 101 -3.85 5.64 32.70
CA SER A 101 -4.10 5.17 34.07
C SER A 101 -3.71 3.75 34.48
N LYS A 102 -2.69 3.68 35.35
CA LYS A 102 -2.75 2.92 36.61
C LYS A 102 -2.28 3.79 37.77
N SER A 103 -3.20 4.59 38.33
CA SER A 103 -3.02 5.18 39.66
C SER A 103 -3.96 4.47 40.63
N ASN A 104 -3.36 3.78 41.60
CA ASN A 104 -4.08 3.16 42.70
C ASN A 104 -4.89 4.18 43.49
N SER A 105 -6.05 3.71 43.94
CA SER A 105 -6.96 4.29 44.93
C SER A 105 -6.27 4.96 46.11
N SER A 106 -6.63 6.22 46.39
CA SER A 106 -7.15 6.63 47.70
C SER A 106 -7.78 8.04 47.66
N HIS A 107 -8.81 8.21 48.48
CA HIS A 107 -9.68 9.39 48.67
C HIS A 107 -8.93 10.71 49.01
N HIS A 108 -9.45 11.86 48.54
CA HIS A 108 -10.25 12.77 49.37
C HIS A 108 -10.81 13.98 48.58
N GLN A 109 -11.90 14.51 49.14
CA GLN A 109 -12.86 15.50 48.66
C GLN A 109 -12.28 16.94 48.60
N ASN A 110 -12.76 17.78 47.67
CA ASN A 110 -13.80 18.79 47.94
C ASN A 110 -13.75 19.99 46.96
N SER A 111 -14.95 20.38 46.50
CA SER A 111 -15.45 21.67 46.02
C SER A 111 -14.51 22.73 45.41
N SER A 112 -14.83 23.17 44.19
CA SER A 112 -15.47 24.49 43.96
C SER A 112 -15.70 24.77 42.47
N SER A 113 -16.75 25.55 42.23
CA SER A 113 -17.35 25.98 40.97
C SER A 113 -16.40 26.66 39.96
N SER A 114 -16.59 26.41 38.67
CA SER A 114 -16.92 27.47 37.70
C SER A 114 -17.16 26.93 36.28
N SER A 115 -18.09 27.59 35.61
CA SER A 115 -18.55 27.36 34.25
C SER A 115 -17.47 27.57 33.19
N HIS A 116 -17.51 26.75 32.12
CA HIS A 116 -17.51 27.15 30.69
C HIS A 116 -16.62 26.34 29.72
N LYS A 117 -17.27 26.00 28.60
CA LYS A 117 -16.77 25.76 27.23
C LYS A 117 -16.04 24.43 26.94
N LYS A 118 -16.84 23.44 26.51
CA LYS A 118 -16.39 22.32 25.67
C LYS A 118 -15.86 22.83 24.33
N LYS A 119 -14.54 22.92 24.14
CA LYS A 119 -13.93 22.99 22.80
C LYS A 119 -13.71 21.57 22.28
N ARG A 120 -14.53 21.18 21.29
CA ARG A 120 -14.33 19.98 20.48
C ARG A 120 -13.17 20.22 19.52
N PHE A 121 -11.99 19.67 19.80
CA PHE A 121 -10.91 19.63 18.81
C PHE A 121 -11.19 18.49 17.82
N HIS A 122 -11.60 18.86 16.61
CA HIS A 122 -11.68 17.96 15.47
C HIS A 122 -10.25 17.62 15.01
N SER A 123 -9.84 16.37 15.19
CA SER A 123 -8.66 15.83 14.49
C SER A 123 -9.01 15.70 13.01
N GLN A 124 -8.41 16.53 12.16
CA GLN A 124 -8.41 16.33 10.72
C GLN A 124 -7.54 15.10 10.41
N LYS A 125 -8.19 13.95 10.25
CA LYS A 125 -7.61 12.80 9.54
C LYS A 125 -7.40 13.22 8.10
N GLN A 126 -6.18 13.07 7.61
CA GLN A 126 -5.87 13.07 6.18
C GLN A 126 -6.78 12.04 5.50
N ASP A 127 -7.79 12.55 4.80
CA ASP A 127 -8.77 11.75 4.08
C ASP A 127 -8.05 11.04 2.94
N LYS A 128 -8.09 9.71 2.96
CA LYS A 128 -7.89 8.96 1.72
C LYS A 128 -8.99 9.46 0.78
N PRO A 129 -8.72 9.78 -0.49
CA PRO A 129 -9.70 10.40 -1.38
C PRO A 129 -10.99 9.56 -1.55
N HIS A 130 -10.96 8.29 -1.14
CA HIS A 130 -12.07 7.35 -1.22
C HIS A 130 -12.63 6.91 0.14
N SER A 131 -12.01 7.26 1.28
CA SER A 131 -12.53 6.85 2.60
C SER A 131 -13.74 7.67 3.03
N SER A 132 -13.86 8.90 2.53
CA SER A 132 -14.99 9.79 2.77
C SER A 132 -16.26 9.39 1.99
N LEU A 133 -16.14 8.56 0.96
CA LEU A 133 -17.24 8.06 0.13
C LEU A 133 -17.88 6.78 0.70
N LEU A 134 -17.22 6.14 1.66
CA LEU A 134 -17.62 4.86 2.23
C LEU A 134 -18.08 5.04 3.69
N ASN A 135 -19.18 4.38 4.04
CA ASN A 135 -19.62 4.22 5.42
C ASN A 135 -18.67 3.28 6.20
N LYS A 136 -18.82 3.21 7.52
CA LYS A 136 -18.08 2.28 8.40
C LYS A 136 -18.20 0.81 7.96
N ASP A 137 -19.29 0.47 7.27
CA ASP A 137 -19.57 -0.86 6.72
C ASP A 137 -18.94 -1.08 5.33
N PHE A 138 -18.03 -0.20 4.89
CA PHE A 138 -17.39 -0.20 3.56
C PHE A 138 -18.37 -0.11 2.37
N LYS A 139 -19.63 0.25 2.62
CA LYS A 139 -20.65 0.51 1.59
C LYS A 139 -20.64 1.99 1.20
N LEU A 140 -20.94 2.30 -0.06
CA LEU A 140 -21.12 3.67 -0.54
C LEU A 140 -22.16 4.42 0.31
N LYS A 141 -21.85 5.67 0.66
CA LYS A 141 -22.78 6.56 1.38
C LYS A 141 -23.98 6.89 0.49
N GLY A 142 -25.16 7.04 1.10
CA GLY A 142 -26.39 7.36 0.37
C GLY A 142 -26.28 8.61 -0.51
N SER A 143 -25.57 9.64 -0.02
CA SER A 143 -25.30 10.87 -0.78
C SER A 143 -24.47 10.64 -2.04
N GLU A 144 -23.51 9.70 -2.00
CA GLU A 144 -22.70 9.37 -3.18
C GLU A 144 -23.52 8.53 -4.16
N LYS A 145 -24.40 7.66 -3.68
CA LYS A 145 -25.34 6.91 -4.52
C LYS A 145 -26.29 7.85 -5.29
N GLU A 146 -26.82 8.89 -4.65
CA GLU A 146 -27.68 9.88 -5.29
C GLU A 146 -26.93 10.70 -6.34
N ARG A 147 -25.69 11.10 -6.07
CA ARG A 147 -24.84 11.79 -7.04
C ARG A 147 -24.53 10.90 -8.25
N ILE A 148 -24.19 9.65 -8.03
CA ILE A 148 -23.95 8.65 -9.08
C ILE A 148 -25.20 8.51 -9.98
N ILE A 149 -26.41 8.45 -9.38
CA ILE A 149 -27.67 8.41 -10.13
C ILE A 149 -27.88 9.70 -10.93
N LYS A 150 -27.64 10.87 -10.32
CA LYS A 150 -27.79 12.19 -10.96
C LYS A 150 -26.83 12.38 -12.14
N GLU A 151 -25.61 11.88 -12.03
CA GLU A 151 -24.58 11.94 -13.08
C GLU A 151 -24.73 10.81 -14.12
N GLY A 152 -25.73 9.93 -13.98
CA GLY A 152 -25.98 8.82 -14.90
C GLY A 152 -24.89 7.75 -14.88
N LEU A 153 -24.19 7.60 -13.76
CA LEU A 153 -23.12 6.63 -13.56
C LEU A 153 -23.68 5.35 -12.92
N CYS A 154 -23.09 4.22 -13.28
CA CYS A 154 -23.46 2.92 -12.73
C CYS A 154 -22.85 2.72 -11.34
N THR A 155 -23.69 2.40 -10.35
CA THR A 155 -23.29 2.16 -8.95
C THR A 155 -22.29 1.02 -8.75
N TYR A 156 -22.23 0.05 -9.67
CA TYR A 156 -21.34 -1.11 -9.56
C TYR A 156 -19.96 -0.89 -10.16
N CYS A 157 -19.82 -0.01 -11.15
CA CYS A 157 -18.58 0.09 -11.94
C CYS A 157 -18.13 1.52 -12.25
N GLY A 158 -18.94 2.53 -11.94
CA GLY A 158 -18.65 3.94 -12.23
C GLY A 158 -18.73 4.33 -13.70
N GLY A 159 -19.18 3.46 -14.60
CA GLY A 159 -19.34 3.76 -16.04
C GLY A 159 -20.66 4.45 -16.38
N LYS A 160 -20.73 5.13 -17.53
CA LYS A 160 -21.96 5.76 -18.05
C LYS A 160 -22.89 4.71 -18.67
N HIS A 161 -23.74 4.10 -17.86
CA HIS A 161 -24.80 3.19 -18.29
C HIS A 161 -25.80 2.95 -17.16
N SER A 162 -26.99 2.46 -17.50
CA SER A 162 -27.98 2.05 -16.51
C SER A 162 -27.50 0.83 -15.74
N ILE A 163 -27.94 0.70 -14.49
CA ILE A 163 -27.57 -0.44 -13.62
C ILE A 163 -27.92 -1.79 -14.26
N GLU A 164 -28.98 -1.82 -15.09
CA GLU A 164 -29.47 -3.01 -15.76
C GLU A 164 -28.53 -3.54 -16.85
N SER A 165 -27.82 -2.65 -17.55
CA SER A 165 -26.88 -3.01 -18.60
C SER A 165 -25.44 -3.16 -18.09
N CYS A 166 -25.23 -3.20 -16.77
CA CYS A 166 -23.89 -3.29 -16.19
C CYS A 166 -23.37 -4.74 -16.16
N VAL A 167 -22.27 -5.00 -16.88
CA VAL A 167 -21.58 -6.30 -16.88
C VAL A 167 -21.02 -6.67 -15.50
N LYS A 168 -20.68 -5.68 -14.66
CA LYS A 168 -20.16 -5.90 -13.30
C LYS A 168 -21.27 -6.05 -12.25
N ARG A 169 -22.55 -6.00 -12.65
CA ARG A 169 -23.66 -6.25 -11.73
C ARG A 169 -23.64 -7.74 -11.35
N PRO A 170 -23.63 -8.09 -10.06
CA PRO A 170 -23.80 -9.47 -9.65
C PRO A 170 -25.18 -9.94 -10.10
N GLN A 171 -25.21 -10.99 -10.93
CA GLN A 171 -26.43 -11.68 -11.32
C GLN A 171 -26.96 -12.43 -10.10
N ASN A 172 -27.71 -11.73 -9.24
CA ASN A 172 -28.44 -12.40 -8.17
C ASN A 172 -29.52 -13.25 -8.84
N LYS A 173 -29.36 -14.58 -8.79
CA LYS A 173 -30.39 -15.54 -9.21
C LYS A 173 -31.57 -15.45 -8.25
N LEU A 174 -32.43 -14.46 -8.40
CA LEU A 174 -33.77 -14.48 -7.82
C LEU A 174 -34.80 -14.10 -8.90
N THR A 175 -35.47 -15.16 -9.34
CA THR A 175 -36.90 -15.23 -9.67
C THR A 175 -37.44 -14.16 -10.61
N GLN A 176 -37.58 -14.54 -11.88
CA GLN A 176 -38.55 -13.92 -12.78
C GLN A 176 -39.96 -14.08 -12.20
N PRO A 177 -40.75 -13.00 -12.04
CA PRO A 177 -42.19 -13.12 -12.06
C PRO A 177 -42.61 -13.22 -13.53
N SER A 178 -42.95 -14.42 -13.97
CA SER A 178 -43.65 -14.65 -15.24
C SER A 178 -45.02 -13.96 -15.17
N GLY A 179 -45.09 -12.73 -15.66
CA GLY A 179 -46.33 -11.96 -15.76
C GLY A 179 -47.22 -12.48 -16.90
N SER A 180 -48.45 -12.80 -16.51
CA SER A 180 -49.73 -12.70 -17.25
C SER A 180 -49.77 -12.94 -18.75
N PHE A 181 -50.43 -14.05 -19.11
CA PHE A 181 -51.17 -14.20 -20.35
C PHE A 181 -52.32 -13.17 -20.43
N PRO A 182 -52.49 -12.42 -21.54
CA PRO A 182 -53.69 -11.64 -21.77
C PRO A 182 -54.83 -12.54 -22.27
N SER A 183 -55.95 -12.46 -21.53
CA SER A 183 -57.28 -12.91 -21.94
C SER A 183 -57.67 -12.23 -23.26
N GLN A 184 -57.93 -13.03 -24.31
CA GLN A 184 -58.66 -12.56 -25.49
C GLN A 184 -60.12 -13.00 -25.36
N GLY A 185 -60.98 -12.02 -25.10
CA GLY A 185 -62.43 -12.11 -25.30
C GLY A 185 -62.86 -11.08 -26.33
N LYS A 186 -63.52 -11.55 -27.39
CA LYS A 186 -64.47 -10.91 -28.34
C LYS A 186 -64.41 -11.73 -29.64
N ALA A 187 -65.50 -12.13 -30.29
CA ALA A 187 -66.90 -11.70 -30.26
C ALA A 187 -67.84 -12.91 -30.45
#